data_AF-A0A2D6VHL4-F1
#
_entry.id   AF-A0A2D6VHL4-F1
#
_cell.length_a   1.000
_cell.length_b   1.000
_cell.length_c   1.000
_cell.angle_alpha   90.00
_cell.angle_beta   90.00
_cell.angle_gamma   90.00
#
_symmetry.space_group_name_H-M   'P 1'
#
loop_
_entity.id
_entity.type
_entity.pdbx_description
1 polymer ?
#
loop_
_entity_poly.entity_id
_entity_poly.type
_entity_poly.pdbx_seq_one_letter_code
_entity_poly.pdbx_strand_id
1 'polypeptide(L)'
;MPKLLPSRTKYRKVHKGRVRGVASRGNSVSFGEFGIQSLSRGRMTSNQIEAARVAINRHLKRKGKVWIRVFPHKPVTKKPAETRQGKGKGPVDHWVAVIKPGHVLFEIAGCSLTLAREALGLADAKLPFRCRLVTRQTSY
;
A
#
# COMPACT_ATOMS: atom_id res chain seq x y z
N MET A 1 0.62 -6.15 -15.42
CA MET A 1 0.05 -7.10 -14.44
C MET A 1 -1.42 -6.78 -14.24
N PRO A 2 -2.29 -7.78 -13.98
CA PRO A 2 -3.67 -7.51 -13.61
C PRO A 2 -3.74 -6.60 -12.37
N LYS A 3 -4.74 -5.73 -12.34
CA LYS A 3 -4.97 -4.78 -11.24
C LYS A 3 -5.16 -5.58 -9.94
N LEU A 4 -4.34 -5.34 -8.91
CA LEU A 4 -4.47 -5.99 -7.59
C LEU A 4 -5.88 -5.77 -7.03
N LEU A 5 -6.66 -6.86 -6.92
CA LEU A 5 -8.03 -6.87 -6.39
C LEU A 5 -8.39 -8.26 -5.84
N PRO A 6 -9.37 -8.37 -4.94
CA PRO A 6 -9.80 -9.67 -4.42
C PRO A 6 -10.54 -10.48 -5.50
N SER A 7 -10.20 -11.76 -5.63
CA SER A 7 -10.85 -12.68 -6.59
C SER A 7 -12.34 -12.86 -6.29
N ARG A 8 -12.71 -12.97 -5.02
CA ARG A 8 -14.10 -13.08 -4.56
C ARG A 8 -14.28 -12.32 -3.25
N THR A 9 -15.43 -11.66 -3.09
CA THR A 9 -15.82 -11.04 -1.81
C THR A 9 -17.22 -11.46 -1.41
N LYS A 10 -17.45 -11.62 -0.10
CA LYS A 10 -18.79 -11.93 0.44
C LYS A 10 -19.78 -10.79 0.16
N TYR A 11 -19.32 -9.54 0.24
CA TYR A 11 -20.14 -8.35 0.01
C TYR A 11 -19.47 -7.42 -1.00
N ARG A 12 -20.20 -7.04 -2.05
CA ARG A 12 -19.70 -6.15 -3.09
C ARG A 12 -19.55 -4.70 -2.62
N LYS A 13 -20.46 -4.20 -1.77
CA LYS A 13 -20.50 -2.80 -1.31
C LYS A 13 -20.39 -2.75 0.21
N VAL A 14 -19.39 -2.04 0.74
CA VAL A 14 -19.16 -1.94 2.20
C VAL A 14 -19.16 -0.49 2.69
N HIS A 15 -19.42 -0.25 3.98
CA HIS A 15 -19.32 1.09 4.55
C HIS A 15 -17.87 1.61 4.51
N LYS A 16 -17.72 2.91 4.22
CA LYS A 16 -16.41 3.59 4.15
C LYS A 16 -15.66 3.45 5.48
N GLY A 17 -16.33 3.63 6.60
CA GLY A 17 -15.72 3.64 7.93
C GLY A 17 -14.66 4.75 8.11
N ARG A 18 -14.10 4.86 9.32
CA ARG A 18 -13.02 5.80 9.65
C ARG A 18 -11.70 5.04 9.84
N VAL A 19 -10.58 5.66 9.46
CA VAL A 19 -9.24 5.12 9.73
C VAL A 19 -8.76 5.71 11.05
N ARG A 20 -8.74 4.90 12.11
CA ARG A 20 -8.36 5.32 13.48
C ARG A 20 -7.21 4.45 14.02
N GLY A 21 -6.48 5.01 14.99
CA GLY A 21 -5.41 4.35 15.73
C GLY A 21 -4.12 4.15 14.93
N VAL A 22 -3.17 3.47 15.56
CA VAL A 22 -1.89 3.04 14.99
C VAL A 22 -1.94 1.57 14.57
N ALA A 23 -0.96 1.15 13.77
CA ALA A 23 -0.81 -0.24 13.38
C ALA A 23 -0.33 -1.09 14.56
N SER A 24 -1.14 -2.09 14.95
CA SER A 24 -0.74 -3.12 15.93
C SER A 24 -0.11 -4.35 15.28
N ARG A 25 -0.28 -4.52 13.96
CA ARG A 25 0.24 -5.64 13.17
C ARG A 25 0.89 -5.12 11.90
N GLY A 26 1.79 -5.90 11.32
CA GLY A 26 2.49 -5.54 10.09
C GLY A 26 3.28 -4.24 10.23
N ASN A 27 3.78 -3.97 11.43
CA ASN A 27 4.50 -2.76 11.81
C ASN A 27 6.02 -2.96 11.91
N SER A 28 6.49 -4.19 11.73
CA SER A 28 7.91 -4.56 11.63
C SER A 28 8.21 -5.18 10.27
N VAL A 29 9.48 -5.08 9.85
CA VAL A 29 10.01 -5.77 8.66
C VAL A 29 10.10 -7.26 8.99
N SER A 30 9.46 -8.13 8.19
CA SER A 30 9.44 -9.58 8.51
C SER A 30 10.08 -10.48 7.43
N PHE A 31 10.10 -10.06 6.17
CA PHE A 31 10.65 -10.83 5.06
C PHE A 31 11.96 -10.24 4.58
N GLY A 32 11.98 -8.94 4.28
CA GLY A 32 13.15 -8.25 3.73
C GLY A 32 14.18 -7.81 4.77
N GLU A 33 15.14 -7.03 4.30
CA GLU A 33 16.18 -6.38 5.12
C GLU A 33 15.82 -4.90 5.37
N PHE A 34 15.19 -4.27 4.37
CA PHE A 34 14.73 -2.89 4.42
C PHE A 34 13.24 -2.83 4.09
N GLY A 35 12.55 -1.82 4.61
CA GLY A 35 11.15 -1.57 4.30
C GLY A 35 10.78 -0.10 4.37
N ILE A 36 9.59 0.20 3.87
CA ILE A 36 9.00 1.55 3.95
C ILE A 36 7.76 1.51 4.83
N GLN A 37 7.79 2.33 5.90
CA GLN A 37 6.76 2.39 6.93
C GLN A 37 5.97 3.69 6.83
N SER A 38 4.63 3.62 6.84
CA SER A 38 3.77 4.79 6.82
C SER A 38 3.83 5.58 8.13
N LEU A 39 3.95 6.91 8.03
CA LEU A 39 3.88 7.83 9.18
C LEU A 39 2.49 8.42 9.38
N SER A 40 1.63 8.33 8.37
CA SER A 40 0.27 8.85 8.42
C SER A 40 -0.76 7.81 8.02
N ARG A 41 -2.03 8.19 8.14
CA ARG A 41 -3.19 7.32 7.91
C ARG A 41 -3.83 7.65 6.59
N GLY A 42 -4.37 6.65 5.91
CA GLY A 42 -5.02 6.89 4.62
C GLY A 42 -5.59 5.64 3.99
N ARG A 43 -6.05 5.83 2.75
CA ARG A 43 -6.44 4.74 1.86
C ARG A 43 -5.50 4.75 0.67
N MET A 44 -4.87 3.62 0.42
CA MET A 44 -3.94 3.44 -0.68
C MET A 44 -4.63 2.65 -1.79
N THR A 45 -4.70 3.19 -3.00
CA THR A 45 -5.36 2.54 -4.14
C THR A 45 -4.47 1.44 -4.72
N SER A 46 -5.08 0.47 -5.41
CA SER A 46 -4.32 -0.57 -6.14
C SER A 46 -3.33 0.02 -7.15
N ASN A 47 -3.70 1.14 -7.80
CA ASN A 47 -2.83 1.85 -8.74
C ASN A 47 -1.59 2.45 -8.04
N GLN A 48 -1.74 3.00 -6.83
CA GLN A 48 -0.62 3.53 -6.06
C GLN A 48 0.33 2.40 -5.60
N ILE A 49 -0.22 1.23 -5.25
CA ILE A 49 0.58 0.05 -4.90
C ILE A 49 1.43 -0.36 -6.11
N GLU A 50 0.82 -0.43 -7.28
CA GLU A 50 1.52 -0.81 -8.50
C GLU A 50 2.54 0.25 -8.93
N ALA A 51 2.21 1.54 -8.84
CA ALA A 51 3.13 2.62 -9.17
C ALA A 51 4.39 2.59 -8.29
N ALA A 52 4.22 2.40 -6.97
CA ALA A 52 5.33 2.25 -6.04
C ALA A 52 6.17 0.99 -6.33
N ARG A 53 5.52 -0.16 -6.55
CA ARG A 53 6.20 -1.41 -6.93
C ARG A 53 7.03 -1.26 -8.20
N VAL A 54 6.47 -0.64 -9.24
CA VAL A 54 7.17 -0.39 -10.50
C VAL A 54 8.35 0.55 -10.31
N ALA A 55 8.21 1.60 -9.49
CA ALA A 55 9.30 2.51 -9.17
C ALA A 55 10.47 1.77 -8.49
N ILE A 56 10.17 0.94 -7.47
CA ILE A 56 11.17 0.12 -6.77
C ILE A 56 11.88 -0.81 -7.76
N ASN A 57 11.12 -1.59 -8.54
CA ASN A 57 11.69 -2.57 -9.46
C ASN A 57 12.54 -1.91 -10.57
N ARG A 58 12.13 -0.74 -11.06
CA ARG A 58 12.91 0.01 -12.06
C ARG A 58 14.27 0.44 -11.50
N HIS A 59 14.31 0.88 -10.24
CA HIS A 59 15.57 1.28 -9.60
C HIS A 59 16.47 0.09 -9.27
N LEU A 60 15.87 -0.99 -8.76
CA LEU A 60 16.58 -2.23 -8.42
C LEU A 60 17.07 -3.00 -9.66
N LYS A 61 16.49 -2.75 -10.84
CA LYS A 61 16.78 -3.45 -12.10
C LYS A 61 16.52 -4.97 -11.95
N ARG A 62 17.57 -5.79 -11.97
CA ARG A 62 17.51 -7.26 -11.80
C ARG A 62 18.03 -7.73 -10.43
N LYS A 63 18.30 -6.80 -9.50
CA LYS A 63 18.86 -7.11 -8.18
C LYS A 63 17.76 -7.13 -7.13
N GLY A 64 17.91 -8.03 -6.17
CA GLY A 64 17.06 -8.10 -4.99
C GLY A 64 15.64 -8.60 -5.25
N LYS A 65 14.86 -8.65 -4.17
CA LYS A 65 13.49 -9.12 -4.15
C LYS A 65 12.62 -8.09 -3.44
N VAL A 66 11.40 -7.91 -3.94
CA VAL A 66 10.43 -6.95 -3.42
C VAL A 66 9.20 -7.69 -2.91
N TRP A 67 8.77 -7.36 -1.69
CA TRP A 67 7.52 -7.84 -1.11
C TRP A 67 6.55 -6.68 -0.98
N ILE A 68 5.29 -6.94 -1.31
CA ILE A 68 4.17 -6.03 -1.06
C ILE A 68 3.47 -6.54 0.20
N ARG A 69 3.51 -5.75 1.28
CA ARG A 69 2.95 -6.13 2.58
C ARG A 69 1.47 -5.81 2.72
N VAL A 70 0.92 -5.05 1.78
CA VAL A 70 -0.45 -4.55 1.82
C VAL A 70 -1.25 -5.03 0.62
N PHE A 71 -2.53 -5.31 0.85
CA PHE A 71 -3.44 -5.77 -0.19
C PHE A 71 -4.70 -4.89 -0.23
N PRO A 72 -5.17 -4.47 -1.41
CA PRO A 72 -6.35 -3.64 -1.55
C PRO A 72 -7.63 -4.46 -1.38
N HIS A 73 -8.02 -4.64 -0.12
CA HIS A 73 -9.14 -5.51 0.30
C HIS A 73 -10.48 -4.77 0.43
N LYS A 74 -10.51 -3.43 0.37
CA LYS A 74 -11.73 -2.66 0.64
C LYS A 74 -12.29 -2.02 -0.64
N PRO A 75 -13.56 -2.28 -1.03
CA PRO A 75 -14.16 -1.65 -2.19
C PRO A 75 -14.60 -0.21 -1.86
N VAL A 76 -14.32 0.70 -2.79
CA VAL A 76 -14.79 2.09 -2.76
C VAL A 76 -15.80 2.28 -3.89
N THR A 77 -16.96 2.84 -3.55
CA THR A 77 -18.04 3.10 -4.51
C THR A 77 -18.06 4.56 -4.94
N LYS A 78 -18.35 4.83 -6.21
CA LYS A 78 -18.53 6.16 -6.77
C LYS A 78 -19.86 6.21 -7.52
N LYS A 79 -20.61 7.31 -7.39
CA LYS A 79 -21.77 7.57 -8.26
C LYS A 79 -21.28 8.23 -9.55
N PRO A 80 -21.91 7.96 -10.71
CA PRO A 80 -21.59 8.67 -11.94
C PRO A 80 -21.69 10.18 -11.74
N ALA A 81 -20.87 10.92 -12.49
CA ALA A 81 -21.06 12.36 -12.62
C ALA A 81 -22.48 12.65 -13.16
N GLU A 82 -22.97 13.88 -12.96
CA GLU A 82 -24.24 14.34 -13.54
C GLU A 82 -25.51 13.64 -12.99
N THR A 83 -25.38 12.89 -11.89
CA THR A 83 -26.54 12.29 -11.19
C THR A 83 -26.89 13.04 -9.91
N ARG A 84 -28.19 13.21 -9.64
CA ARG A 84 -28.67 13.77 -8.36
C ARG A 84 -28.42 12.81 -7.19
N GLN A 85 -28.45 13.35 -5.96
CA GLN A 85 -28.40 12.54 -4.74
C GLN A 85 -29.63 11.62 -4.62
N GLY A 86 -29.57 10.59 -3.76
CA GLY A 86 -30.61 9.56 -3.63
C GLY A 86 -30.38 8.31 -4.50
N LYS A 87 -31.42 7.50 -4.74
CA LYS A 87 -31.39 6.27 -5.57
C LYS A 87 -30.39 5.19 -5.14
N GLY A 88 -29.98 5.20 -3.87
CA GLY A 88 -29.09 4.21 -3.30
C GLY A 88 -27.59 4.43 -3.59
N LYS A 89 -26.80 3.38 -3.34
CA LYS A 89 -25.33 3.43 -3.39
C LYS A 89 -24.80 3.06 -4.78
N GLY A 90 -23.85 3.84 -5.28
CA GLY A 90 -23.22 3.61 -6.59
C GLY A 90 -22.45 2.29 -6.73
N PRO A 91 -22.02 1.95 -7.95
CA PRO A 91 -21.18 0.77 -8.22
C PRO A 91 -19.80 0.87 -7.55
N VAL A 92 -19.09 -0.26 -7.46
CA VAL A 92 -17.69 -0.31 -7.01
C VAL A 92 -16.82 0.28 -8.12
N ASP A 93 -16.01 1.26 -7.76
CA ASP A 93 -15.15 2.01 -8.67
C ASP A 93 -13.71 1.49 -8.60
N HIS A 94 -13.15 1.36 -7.39
CA HIS A 94 -11.81 0.84 -7.16
C HIS A 94 -11.67 0.18 -5.79
N TRP A 95 -10.53 -0.49 -5.59
CA TRP A 95 -10.17 -1.13 -4.33
C TRP A 95 -9.03 -0.38 -3.66
N VAL A 96 -9.08 -0.35 -2.32
CA VAL A 96 -8.09 0.33 -1.49
C VAL A 96 -7.61 -0.56 -0.35
N ALA A 97 -6.36 -0.38 0.04
CA ALA A 97 -5.81 -0.85 1.30
C ALA A 97 -5.99 0.26 2.35
N VAL A 98 -6.44 -0.12 3.55
CA VAL A 98 -6.53 0.80 4.69
C VAL A 98 -5.17 0.83 5.38
N ILE A 99 -4.53 2.00 5.39
CA ILE A 99 -3.20 2.20 5.95
C ILE A 99 -3.29 3.01 7.24
N LYS A 100 -2.65 2.51 8.28
CA LYS A 100 -2.48 3.20 9.57
C LYS A 100 -1.02 3.63 9.74
N PRO A 101 -0.74 4.63 10.60
CA PRO A 101 0.64 4.94 10.96
C PRO A 101 1.30 3.71 11.59
N GLY A 102 2.51 3.40 11.15
CA GLY A 102 3.28 2.25 11.58
C GLY A 102 3.21 1.03 10.65
N HIS A 103 2.31 0.95 9.66
CA HIS A 103 2.32 -0.17 8.71
C HIS A 103 3.59 -0.15 7.84
N VAL A 104 4.25 -1.30 7.72
CA VAL A 104 5.25 -1.55 6.68
C VAL A 104 4.52 -1.94 5.39
N LEU A 105 4.81 -1.23 4.30
CA LEU A 105 4.04 -1.32 3.05
C LEU A 105 4.75 -2.15 1.99
N PHE A 106 6.06 -1.93 1.87
CA PHE A 106 6.94 -2.70 1.01
C PHE A 106 8.18 -3.09 1.78
N GLU A 107 8.74 -4.23 1.39
CA GLU A 107 10.04 -4.70 1.88
C GLU A 107 10.92 -5.08 0.69
N ILE A 108 12.22 -4.93 0.88
CA ILE A 108 13.24 -5.28 -0.11
C ILE A 108 14.41 -6.01 0.58
N ALA A 109 15.03 -6.92 -0.15
CA ALA A 109 16.23 -7.65 0.27
C ALA A 109 17.16 -7.92 -0.90
N GLY A 110 18.42 -8.26 -0.62
CA GLY A 110 19.41 -8.61 -1.64
C GLY A 110 19.94 -7.38 -2.39
N CYS A 111 20.04 -6.26 -1.67
CA CYS A 111 20.59 -5.00 -2.19
C CYS A 111 21.31 -4.23 -1.06
N SER A 112 22.20 -3.31 -1.42
CA SER A 112 22.86 -2.46 -0.43
C SER A 112 21.89 -1.43 0.15
N LEU A 113 22.19 -0.93 1.36
CA LEU A 113 21.38 0.11 2.02
C LEU A 113 21.23 1.37 1.14
N THR A 114 22.28 1.76 0.41
CA THR A 114 22.24 2.93 -0.49
C THR A 114 21.22 2.72 -1.60
N LEU A 115 21.27 1.57 -2.28
CA LEU A 115 20.34 1.24 -3.35
C LEU A 115 18.90 1.10 -2.82
N ALA A 116 18.76 0.50 -1.64
CA ALA A 116 17.49 0.36 -0.94
C ALA A 116 16.86 1.72 -0.60
N ARG A 117 17.67 2.65 -0.09
CA ARG A 117 17.22 4.00 0.29
C ARG A 117 16.69 4.77 -0.91
N GLU A 118 17.41 4.74 -2.02
CA GLU A 118 16.98 5.41 -3.25
C GLU A 118 15.71 4.78 -3.84
N ALA A 119 15.66 3.44 -3.92
CA ALA A 119 14.50 2.72 -4.45
C ALA A 119 13.23 2.99 -3.63
N LEU A 120 13.33 2.95 -2.29
CA LEU A 120 12.21 3.23 -1.39
C LEU A 120 11.86 4.73 -1.37
N GLY A 121 12.82 5.63 -1.56
CA GLY A 121 12.56 7.05 -1.73
C GLY A 121 11.73 7.37 -2.98
N LEU A 122 12.04 6.72 -4.11
CA LEU A 122 11.22 6.81 -5.33
C LEU A 122 9.82 6.23 -5.13
N ALA A 123 9.70 5.17 -4.33
CA ALA A 123 8.42 4.60 -3.96
C ALA A 123 7.58 5.60 -3.15
N ASP A 124 8.16 6.24 -2.13
CA ASP A 124 7.50 7.22 -1.25
C ASP A 124 6.84 8.35 -2.05
N ALA A 125 7.50 8.85 -3.09
CA ALA A 125 6.96 9.86 -3.99
C ALA A 125 5.71 9.42 -4.78
N LYS A 126 5.39 8.13 -4.83
CA LYS A 126 4.16 7.57 -5.44
C LYS A 126 3.06 7.30 -4.42
N LEU A 127 3.35 7.42 -3.12
CA LEU A 127 2.42 7.13 -2.05
C LEU A 127 1.64 8.39 -1.66
N PRO A 128 0.37 8.25 -1.24
CA PRO A 128 -0.45 9.40 -0.84
C PRO A 128 -0.17 9.88 0.59
N PHE A 129 0.88 9.39 1.24
CA PHE A 129 1.20 9.70 2.62
C PHE A 129 2.72 9.68 2.83
N ARG A 130 3.20 10.41 3.85
CA ARG A 130 4.60 10.38 4.27
C ARG A 130 4.98 9.00 4.83
N CYS A 131 6.13 8.50 4.42
CA CYS A 131 6.72 7.29 4.97
C CYS A 131 8.14 7.54 5.50
N ARG A 132 8.70 6.52 6.15
CA ARG A 132 10.11 6.45 6.52
C ARG A 132 10.71 5.11 6.12
N LEU A 133 12.00 5.09 5.85
CA LEU A 133 12.76 3.84 5.71
C LEU A 133 12.91 3.19 7.09
N VAL A 134 12.77 1.88 7.14
CA VAL A 134 13.02 1.04 8.31
C VAL A 134 13.92 -0.12 7.93
N THR A 135 14.81 -0.51 8.84
CA THR A 135 15.65 -1.69 8.71
C THR A 135 15.09 -2.81 9.58
N ARG A 136 15.40 -4.06 9.24
CA ARG A 136 15.11 -5.20 10.10
C ARG A 136 15.97 -5.09 11.36
N GLN A 137 15.33 -4.96 12.52
CA GLN A 137 16.01 -5.03 13.81
C GLN A 137 16.12 -6.50 14.19
N THR A 138 17.35 -7.02 14.22
CA THR A 138 17.64 -8.31 14.86
C THR A 138 17.65 -8.08 16.36
N SER A 139 16.65 -8.60 17.07
CA SER A 139 16.73 -8.69 18.53
C SER A 139 17.60 -9.92 18.81
N TYR A 140 18.79 -9.70 19.36
CA TYR A 140 19.62 -10.76 19.92
C TYR A 140 19.03 -11.22 21.25
#